data_AF-A0AAW5EKF1-F1
#
_entry.id   AF-A0AAW5EKF1-F1
#
_cell.length_a   1.000
_cell.length_b   1.000
_cell.length_c   1.000
_cell.angle_alpha   90.00
_cell.angle_beta   90.00
_cell.angle_gamma   90.00
#
_symmetry.space_group_name_H-M   'P 1'
#
loop_
_entity.id
_entity.type
_entity.pdbx_description
1 polymer ?
#
loop_
_entity_poly.entity_id
_entity_poly.type
_entity_poly.pdbx_seq_one_letter_code
_entity_poly.pdbx_strand_id
1 'polypeptide(L)' 'MLIRFKDKFPNLGQNVFVAEGAKIIGEVEIGDESSVWFNCVLRGDVNFIKIGKRTNIQDLTTIHVWHREFNKDGSL' A
#
# COMPACT_ATOMS: atom_id res chain seq x y z
N MET A 1 -10.28 1.76 -5.51
CA MET A 1 -10.10 3.23 -5.68
C MET A 1 -8.64 3.58 -5.45
N LEU A 2 -8.00 4.22 -6.42
CA LEU A 2 -6.64 4.74 -6.30
C LEU A 2 -6.71 6.22 -5.95
N ILE A 3 -6.02 6.65 -4.89
CA ILE A 3 -6.17 7.98 -4.32
C ILE A 3 -4.79 8.63 -4.22
N ARG A 4 -4.67 9.84 -4.78
CA ARG A 4 -3.48 10.69 -4.65
C ARG A 4 -3.35 11.21 -3.22
N PHE A 5 -2.13 11.24 -2.70
CA PHE A 5 -1.79 11.96 -1.48
C PHE A 5 -0.56 12.84 -1.74
N LYS A 6 -0.72 14.16 -1.62
CA LYS A 6 0.30 15.15 -2.04
C LYS A 6 0.73 14.89 -3.50
N ASP A 7 2.03 14.75 -3.73
CA ASP A 7 2.66 14.45 -5.01
C ASP A 7 2.68 12.94 -5.35
N LYS A 8 2.31 12.07 -4.40
CA LYS A 8 2.38 10.61 -4.52
C LYS A 8 1.06 10.01 -5.01
N PHE A 9 1.17 9.04 -5.92
CA PHE A 9 0.05 8.29 -6.48
C PHE A 9 0.39 6.79 -6.50
N PRO A 10 -0.58 5.88 -6.26
CA PRO A 10 -0.33 4.46 -6.34
C PRO A 10 0.22 4.03 -7.71
N ASN A 11 1.23 3.18 -7.70
CA ASN A 11 1.83 2.60 -8.89
C ASN A 11 1.52 1.09 -8.95
N LEU A 12 0.83 0.67 -10.00
CA LEU A 12 0.41 -0.71 -10.19
C LEU A 12 1.18 -1.31 -11.37
N GLY A 13 1.70 -2.52 -11.18
CA GLY A 13 2.28 -3.34 -12.23
C GLY A 13 1.24 -3.89 -13.21
N GLN A 14 1.66 -4.83 -14.05
CA GLN A 14 0.80 -5.45 -15.04
C GLN A 14 -0.14 -6.47 -14.40
N ASN A 15 -1.38 -6.55 -14.90
CA ASN A 15 -2.38 -7.54 -14.47
C ASN A 15 -2.66 -7.55 -12.95
N VAL A 16 -2.64 -6.39 -12.30
CA VAL A 16 -3.02 -6.26 -10.89
C VAL A 16 -4.54 -6.25 -10.77
N PHE A 17 -5.08 -7.16 -9.97
CA PHE A 17 -6.50 -7.15 -9.60
C PHE A 17 -6.73 -6.24 -8.39
N VAL A 18 -7.65 -5.28 -8.51
CA VAL A 18 -8.11 -4.45 -7.40
C VAL A 18 -9.61 -4.62 -7.28
N ALA A 19 -10.04 -5.30 -6.22
CA ALA A 19 -11.43 -5.58 -5.94
C ALA A 19 -12.22 -4.31 -5.61
N GLU A 20 -13.54 -4.43 -5.69
CA GLU A 20 -14.47 -3.38 -5.28
C GLU A 20 -14.25 -3.02 -3.79
N GLY A 21 -14.47 -1.75 -3.47
CA GLY A 21 -14.33 -1.24 -2.11
C GLY A 21 -12.89 -0.93 -1.69
N ALA A 22 -11.88 -1.61 -2.24
CA ALA A 22 -10.48 -1.41 -1.88
C ALA A 22 -10.03 0.06 -2.05
N LYS A 23 -9.27 0.58 -1.08
CA LYS A 23 -8.66 1.92 -1.09
C LYS A 23 -7.14 1.80 -1.08
N ILE A 24 -6.48 2.34 -2.09
CA ILE A 24 -5.02 2.37 -2.20
C ILE A 24 -4.61 3.83 -2.29
N ILE A 25 -3.87 4.33 -1.30
CA ILE A 25 -3.68 5.77 -1.06
C ILE A 25 -2.19 6.09 -0.94
N GLY A 26 -1.73 7.11 -1.68
CA GLY A 26 -0.39 7.66 -1.54
C GLY A 26 0.73 6.82 -2.19
N GLU A 27 1.87 6.71 -1.52
CA GLU A 27 3.07 6.04 -2.02
C GLU A 27 2.98 4.52 -1.85
N VAL A 28 2.19 3.89 -2.72
CA VAL A 28 2.01 2.43 -2.74
C VAL A 28 2.44 1.87 -4.08
N GLU A 29 3.35 0.90 -4.08
CA GLU A 29 3.77 0.13 -5.25
C GLU A 29 3.23 -1.30 -5.14
N ILE A 30 2.60 -1.80 -6.20
CA ILE A 30 2.08 -3.17 -6.27
C ILE A 30 2.65 -3.87 -7.49
N GLY A 31 3.41 -4.96 -7.29
CA GLY A 31 4.04 -5.73 -8.35
C GLY A 31 3.06 -6.54 -9.21
N ASP A 32 3.54 -6.96 -10.39
CA ASP A 32 2.77 -7.69 -11.41
C ASP A 32 2.03 -8.90 -10.85
N GLU A 33 0.85 -9.19 -11.43
CA GLU A 33 0.01 -10.36 -11.12
C GLU A 33 -0.42 -10.45 -9.64
N SER A 34 -0.42 -9.33 -8.93
CA SER A 34 -0.88 -9.25 -7.53
C SER A 34 -2.37 -8.94 -7.45
N SER A 35 -2.95 -9.21 -6.29
CA SER A 35 -4.37 -8.97 -6.03
C SER A 35 -4.61 -8.27 -4.69
N VAL A 36 -5.48 -7.26 -4.70
CA VAL A 36 -5.98 -6.57 -3.50
C VAL A 36 -7.48 -6.79 -3.43
N TRP A 37 -7.92 -7.52 -2.41
CA TRP A 37 -9.27 -8.06 -2.29
C TRP A 37 -10.22 -7.10 -1.58
N PHE A 38 -11.48 -7.49 -1.41
CA PHE A 38 -12.57 -6.55 -1.15
C PHE A 38 -12.34 -5.75 0.13
N ASN A 39 -12.62 -4.43 0.03
CA ASN A 39 -12.56 -3.50 1.15
C ASN A 39 -11.19 -3.39 1.87
N CYS A 40 -10.08 -3.80 1.24
CA CYS A 40 -8.74 -3.52 1.76
C CYS A 40 -8.47 -2.01 1.86
N VAL A 41 -7.64 -1.61 2.83
CA VAL A 41 -7.08 -0.25 2.92
C VAL A 41 -5.57 -0.32 2.97
N LEU A 42 -4.90 0.13 1.90
CA LEU A 42 -3.46 0.30 1.83
C LEU A 42 -3.17 1.81 1.82
N ARG A 43 -2.62 2.34 2.91
CA ARG A 43 -2.44 3.78 3.08
C ARG A 43 -0.96 4.12 3.32
N GLY A 44 -0.27 4.48 2.24
CA GLY A 44 1.12 4.94 2.24
C GLY A 44 1.20 6.47 2.28
N ASP A 45 0.64 7.09 3.32
CA ASP A 45 0.62 8.55 3.50
C ASP A 45 1.71 9.08 4.43
N VAL A 46 2.29 8.23 5.28
CA VAL A 46 3.41 8.54 6.18
C VAL A 46 4.75 8.05 5.62
N ASN A 47 4.76 6.88 4.98
CA ASN A 47 5.91 6.25 4.33
C ASN A 47 5.42 5.40 3.15
N PHE A 48 6.33 4.75 2.42
CA PHE A 48 5.96 3.90 1.28
C PHE A 48 5.42 2.52 1.72
N ILE A 49 4.58 1.93 0.87
CA ILE A 49 4.21 0.50 0.92
C ILE A 49 4.68 -0.14 -0.38
N LYS A 50 5.40 -1.26 -0.31
CA LYS A 50 5.85 -2.02 -1.49
C LYS A 50 5.39 -3.47 -1.42
N ILE A 51 4.48 -3.84 -2.31
CA ILE A 51 3.97 -5.21 -2.47
C ILE A 51 4.69 -5.87 -3.64
N GLY A 52 5.26 -7.06 -3.42
CA GLY A 52 5.98 -7.82 -4.44
C GLY A 52 5.07 -8.37 -5.55
N LYS A 53 5.66 -9.07 -6.53
CA LYS A 53 4.91 -9.74 -7.60
C LYS A 53 4.14 -10.95 -7.07
N ARG A 54 3.02 -11.30 -7.71
CA ARG A 54 2.19 -12.49 -7.38
C ARG A 54 1.82 -12.58 -5.89
N THR A 55 1.57 -11.43 -5.27
CA THR A 55 1.17 -11.35 -3.85
C THR A 55 -0.33 -11.07 -3.77
N ASN A 56 -1.02 -11.71 -2.82
CA ASN A 56 -2.42 -11.42 -2.54
C ASN A 56 -2.56 -10.74 -1.18
N ILE A 57 -3.35 -9.67 -1.12
CA ILE A 57 -3.76 -8.97 0.10
C ILE A 57 -5.27 -9.19 0.26
N GLN A 58 -5.64 -10.07 1.19
CA GLN A 58 -6.99 -10.59 1.33
C GLN A 58 -7.95 -9.60 1.99
N ASP A 59 -9.23 -9.90 1.89
CA ASP A 59 -10.36 -9.03 2.26
C ASP A 59 -10.20 -8.38 3.63
N LEU A 60 -10.66 -7.12 3.73
CA LEU A 60 -10.66 -6.32 4.96
C LEU A 60 -9.27 -6.03 5.56
N THR A 61 -8.18 -6.42 4.90
CA THR A 61 -6.82 -6.11 5.37
C THR A 61 -6.57 -4.61 5.41
N THR A 62 -5.98 -4.13 6.49
CA THR A 62 -5.47 -2.76 6.62
C THR A 62 -3.95 -2.77 6.71
N ILE A 63 -3.30 -2.07 5.79
CA ILE A 63 -1.85 -1.83 5.81
C ILE A 63 -1.64 -0.33 5.97
N HIS A 64 -0.98 0.02 7.07
CA HIS A 64 -0.56 1.38 7.36
C HIS A 64 0.91 1.37 7.78
N VAL A 65 1.53 2.53 7.72
CA VAL A 65 2.95 2.71 8.00
C VAL A 65 3.12 3.85 8.98
N TRP A 66 4.16 3.75 9.79
CA TRP A 66 4.56 4.79 10.71
C TRP A 66 5.98 5.25 10.38
N HIS A 67 6.29 6.49 10.73
CA HIS A 67 7.64 7.03 10.65
C HIS A 67 8.29 6.87 12.02
N ARG A 68 9.41 6.13 12.10
CA ARG A 68 10.23 6.07 13.31
C ARG A 68 11.51 6.86 13.08
N GLU A 69 11.64 8.01 13.73
CA GLU A 69 12.96 8.59 13.96
C GLU A 69 13.65 7.69 14.97
N PHE A 70 14.58 6.85 14.53
CA PHE A 70 15.48 6.20 15.47
C PHE A 70 16.42 7.27 16.00
N ASN A 71 16.35 7.53 17.31
CA ASN A 71 17.51 8.11 17.98
C ASN A 71 18.70 7.21 17.65
N LYS A 72 19.88 7.80 17.39
CA LYS A 72 21.09 7.04 17.03
C LYS A 72 21.48 5.98 18.08
N ASP A 73 20.92 6.06 19.27
CA ASP A 73 21.11 5.14 20.40
C ASP A 73 20.11 3.98 20.47
N GLY A 74 19.13 3.91 19.57
CA GLY A 74 18.16 2.82 19.51
C GLY A 74 17.03 2.88 20.55
N SER A 75 16.91 3.98 21.31
CA SER A 75 15.78 4.20 22.23
C SER A 75 14.45 4.40 21.49
N LEU A 76 13.34 4.11 22.20
CA LEU A 76 11.97 4.47 21.83
C LEU A 76 11.58 5.80 22.48
#